data_AF-A0A918IIE1-F1
#
_entry.id   AF-A0A918IIE1-F1
#
_cell.length_a   1.000
_cell.length_b   1.000
_cell.length_c   1.000
_cell.angle_alpha   90.00
_cell.angle_beta   90.00
_cell.angle_gamma   90.00
#
_symmetry.space_group_name_H-M   'P 1'
#
loop_
_entity.id
_entity.type
_entity.pdbx_description
1 polymer ?
#
loop_
_entity_poly.entity_id
_entity_poly.type
_entity_poly.pdbx_seq_one_letter_code
_entity_poly.pdbx_strand_id
1 'polypeptide(L)'
;MGIQIDVVASYPINDEIERVLGLAEAVGEPVTVTFMWEGREEAERAVLVPAATLALWEHWAPTAYPKSDTGDESRAAAEEPELAHPAEFGPFTLFRRRDGGRTAVARKGVVVAELLDPDEAYWLQESARNVRQGFMDPKQKAAFEEFLARQASVDER
;
A
#
# COMPACT_ATOMS: atom_id res chain seq x y z
N MET A 1 7.30 -6.08 11.31
CA MET A 1 8.43 -5.27 10.85
C MET A 1 8.60 -5.58 9.37
N GLY A 2 7.96 -4.78 8.53
CA GLY A 2 8.22 -4.81 7.10
C GLY A 2 9.46 -3.97 6.82
N ILE A 3 10.17 -4.26 5.73
CA ILE A 3 11.26 -3.40 5.27
C ILE A 3 10.60 -2.19 4.60
N GLN A 4 10.63 -1.02 5.24
CA GLN A 4 10.23 0.21 4.57
C GLN A 4 11.38 0.66 3.68
N ILE A 5 11.23 0.43 2.38
CA ILE A 5 12.12 0.98 1.36
C ILE A 5 11.39 2.20 0.80
N ASP A 6 11.94 3.40 0.98
CA ASP A 6 11.42 4.61 0.36
C ASP A 6 12.06 4.79 -1.01
N VAL A 7 11.25 4.81 -2.07
CA VAL A 7 11.74 4.97 -3.46
C VAL A 7 11.05 6.14 -4.13
N VAL A 8 11.83 6.97 -4.84
CA VAL A 8 11.31 8.05 -5.68
C VAL A 8 11.39 7.59 -7.13
N ALA A 9 10.28 7.73 -7.87
CA ALA A 9 10.25 7.49 -9.31
C ALA A 9 9.63 8.67 -10.05
N SER A 10 10.24 9.05 -11.16
CA SER A 10 9.74 10.11 -12.03
C SER A 10 8.84 9.49 -13.10
N TYR A 11 7.58 9.88 -13.16
CA TYR A 11 6.68 9.51 -14.25
C TYR A 11 6.75 10.58 -15.36
N PRO A 12 6.75 10.22 -16.67
CA PRO A 12 6.54 8.90 -17.25
C PRO A 12 7.84 8.13 -17.60
N ILE A 13 8.91 8.21 -16.80
CA ILE A 13 10.14 7.48 -17.12
C ILE A 13 9.92 5.98 -16.88
N ASN A 14 9.54 5.27 -17.95
CA ASN A 14 9.10 3.88 -17.91
C ASN A 14 10.08 2.94 -17.20
N ASP A 15 11.39 3.12 -17.40
CA ASP A 15 12.42 2.26 -16.79
C ASP A 15 12.52 2.44 -15.26
N GLU A 16 12.26 3.65 -14.74
CA GLU A 16 12.22 3.89 -13.29
C GLU A 16 10.97 3.27 -12.67
N ILE A 17 9.82 3.46 -13.32
CA ILE A 17 8.54 2.89 -12.89
C ILE A 17 8.61 1.35 -12.93
N GLU A 18 9.11 0.75 -14.00
CA GLU A 18 9.30 -0.71 -14.10
C GLU A 18 10.15 -1.25 -12.95
N ARG A 19 11.25 -0.57 -12.61
CA ARG A 19 12.13 -0.97 -11.51
C ARG A 19 11.40 -0.95 -10.17
N VAL A 20 10.62 0.10 -9.90
CA VAL A 20 9.85 0.23 -8.65
C VAL A 20 8.77 -0.84 -8.56
N LEU A 21 8.03 -1.08 -9.64
CA LEU A 21 6.99 -2.12 -9.67
C LEU A 21 7.59 -3.51 -9.46
N GLY A 22 8.79 -3.76 -9.99
CA GLY A 22 9.54 -5.00 -9.75
C GLY A 22 10.02 -5.20 -8.32
N LEU A 23 10.12 -4.15 -7.49
CA LEU A 23 10.57 -4.29 -6.10
C LEU A 23 9.58 -5.08 -5.24
N ALA A 24 8.27 -4.92 -5.45
CA ALA A 24 7.30 -5.69 -4.66
C ALA A 24 7.42 -7.20 -4.90
N GLU A 25 7.70 -7.62 -6.14
CA GLU A 25 7.97 -9.02 -6.44
C GLU A 25 9.30 -9.49 -5.84
N ALA A 26 10.34 -8.66 -5.90
CA ALA A 26 11.67 -9.03 -5.44
C ALA A 26 11.80 -9.10 -3.91
N VAL A 27 11.14 -8.16 -3.21
CA VAL A 27 11.21 -8.05 -1.74
C VAL A 27 10.15 -8.92 -1.09
N GLY A 28 8.95 -9.03 -1.67
CA GLY A 28 7.83 -9.77 -1.08
C GLY A 28 7.21 -9.08 0.15
N GLU A 29 7.64 -7.87 0.48
CA GLU A 29 7.13 -7.04 1.57
C GLU A 29 6.55 -5.72 1.03
N PRO A 30 5.67 -5.03 1.77
CA PRO A 30 5.18 -3.70 1.39
C PRO A 30 6.31 -2.69 1.22
N VAL A 31 6.27 -1.89 0.15
CA VAL A 31 7.27 -0.88 -0.19
C VAL A 31 6.60 0.50 -0.27
N THR A 32 7.13 1.49 0.43
CA THR A 32 6.63 2.88 0.35
C THR A 32 7.26 3.57 -0.86
N VAL A 33 6.42 4.11 -1.73
CA VAL A 33 6.85 4.72 -2.98
C VAL A 33 6.34 6.15 -3.06
N THR A 34 7.16 7.02 -3.63
CA THR A 34 6.83 8.42 -3.90
C THR A 34 6.96 8.64 -5.39
N PHE A 35 5.84 8.92 -6.06
CA PHE A 35 5.79 9.23 -7.49
C PHE A 35 5.85 10.74 -7.70
N MET A 36 6.80 11.19 -8.51
CA MET A 36 6.78 12.55 -9.05
C MET A 36 6.12 12.50 -10.43
N TRP A 37 4.86 12.94 -10.50
CA TRP A 37 4.12 12.98 -11.76
C TRP A 37 4.49 14.23 -12.56
N GLU A 38 4.90 14.07 -13.82
CA GLU A 38 5.05 15.19 -14.74
C GLU A 38 3.77 16.04 -14.78
N GLY A 39 3.89 17.34 -14.52
CA GLY A 39 2.76 18.27 -14.50
C GLY A 39 1.98 18.36 -13.18
N ARG A 40 2.34 17.61 -12.12
CA ARG A 40 1.85 17.86 -10.75
C ARG A 40 2.94 18.49 -9.89
N GLU A 41 2.57 19.50 -9.11
CA GLU A 41 3.50 20.15 -8.17
C GLU A 41 3.80 19.26 -6.95
N GLU A 42 2.87 18.38 -6.57
CA GLU A 42 2.99 17.52 -5.39
C GLU A 42 3.30 16.07 -5.77
N ALA A 43 4.26 15.49 -5.05
CA ALA A 43 4.60 14.08 -5.18
C ALA A 43 3.51 13.21 -4.52
N GLU A 44 3.09 12.15 -5.22
CA GLU A 44 2.09 11.22 -4.71
C GLU A 44 2.78 10.09 -3.93
N ARG A 45 2.47 9.98 -2.64
CA ARG A 45 2.95 8.88 -1.80
C ARG A 45 1.96 7.74 -1.84
N ALA A 46 2.45 6.53 -2.08
CA ALA A 46 1.67 5.31 -2.08
C ALA A 46 2.46 4.17 -1.43
N VAL A 47 1.79 3.06 -1.13
CA VAL A 47 2.42 1.83 -0.65
C VAL A 47 2.13 0.72 -1.64
N LEU A 48 3.18 0.16 -2.22
CA LEU A 48 3.12 -1.00 -3.10
C LEU A 48 3.10 -2.27 -2.23
N VAL A 49 1.94 -2.90 -2.12
CA VAL A 49 1.70 -4.08 -1.29
C VAL A 49 1.62 -5.33 -2.17
N PRO A 50 2.46 -6.36 -1.98
CA PRO A 50 2.35 -7.62 -2.69
C PRO A 50 0.95 -8.24 -2.54
N ALA A 51 0.40 -8.81 -3.61
CA ALA A 51 -0.99 -9.27 -3.65
C ALA A 51 -1.29 -10.34 -2.58
N ALA A 52 -0.33 -11.25 -2.31
CA ALA A 52 -0.47 -12.26 -1.26
C ALA A 52 -0.49 -11.64 0.15
N THR A 53 0.32 -10.61 0.38
CA THR A 53 0.36 -9.86 1.64
C THR A 53 -0.93 -9.09 1.86
N LEU A 54 -1.44 -8.43 0.82
CA LEU A 54 -2.72 -7.73 0.87
C LEU A 54 -3.88 -8.71 1.17
N ALA A 55 -3.94 -9.85 0.47
CA ALA A 55 -4.95 -10.86 0.72
C ALA A 55 -4.91 -11.39 2.17
N LEU A 56 -3.72 -11.52 2.76
CA LEU A 56 -3.57 -11.89 4.16
C LEU A 56 -4.11 -10.79 5.09
N TRP A 57 -3.85 -9.52 4.80
CA TRP A 57 -4.40 -8.42 5.60
C TRP A 57 -5.92 -8.37 5.51
N GLU A 58 -6.48 -8.43 4.31
CA GLU A 58 -7.93 -8.39 4.08
C GLU A 58 -8.67 -9.59 4.66
N HIS A 59 -8.00 -10.74 4.80
CA HIS A 59 -8.58 -11.89 5.48
C HIS A 59 -8.85 -11.61 6.97
N TRP A 60 -7.99 -10.82 7.62
CA TRP A 60 -8.07 -10.55 9.06
C TRP A 60 -8.63 -9.16 9.40
N ALA A 61 -8.47 -8.18 8.51
CA ALA A 61 -8.97 -6.82 8.71
C ALA A 61 -10.45 -6.70 8.31
N PRO A 62 -11.23 -5.84 8.98
CA PRO A 62 -12.58 -5.49 8.51
C PRO A 62 -12.56 -4.97 7.06
N THR A 63 -13.61 -5.26 6.29
CA THR A 63 -13.64 -4.99 4.84
C THR A 63 -13.76 -3.50 4.46
N ALA A 64 -14.05 -2.62 5.42
CA ALA A 64 -14.27 -1.20 5.16
C ALA A 64 -13.22 -0.36 5.90
N TYR A 65 -12.23 0.14 5.15
CA TYR A 65 -11.40 1.23 5.63
C TYR A 65 -12.31 2.44 5.91
N PRO A 66 -12.32 3.00 7.14
CA PRO A 66 -13.09 4.19 7.42
C PRO A 66 -12.50 5.34 6.61
N LYS A 67 -13.20 5.78 5.56
CA LYS A 67 -12.90 7.07 4.94
C LYS A 67 -13.00 8.11 6.03
N SER A 68 -11.89 8.77 6.37
CA SER A 68 -11.92 9.86 7.32
C SER A 68 -12.84 10.96 6.75
N ASP A 69 -13.96 11.21 7.44
CA ASP A 69 -14.85 12.36 7.22
C ASP A 69 -14.19 13.68 7.69
N THR A 70 -12.85 13.78 7.59
CA THR A 70 -12.15 15.04 7.80
C THR A 70 -12.30 15.86 6.53
N GLY A 71 -13.31 16.73 6.58
CA GLY A 71 -13.77 17.58 5.49
C GLY A 71 -12.66 18.25 4.71
N ASP A 72 -12.75 18.07 3.40
CA ASP A 72 -12.49 19.14 2.47
C ASP A 72 -13.72 19.26 1.56
N GLU A 73 -14.73 19.98 2.05
CA GLU A 73 -15.82 20.53 1.22
C GLU A 73 -15.30 21.58 0.22
N SER A 74 -13.98 21.70 0.03
CA SER A 74 -13.33 22.54 -0.96
C SER A 74 -12.34 21.78 -1.87
N ARG A 75 -12.50 20.47 -2.06
CA ARG A 75 -12.04 19.86 -3.32
C ARG A 75 -13.01 20.30 -4.42
N ALA A 76 -12.66 21.41 -5.07
CA ALA A 76 -13.18 21.80 -6.37
C ALA A 76 -13.45 20.52 -7.16
N ALA A 77 -14.73 20.28 -7.51
CA ALA A 77 -15.24 19.07 -8.16
C ALA A 77 -14.11 18.31 -8.85
N ALA A 78 -13.47 17.39 -8.11
CA ALA A 78 -12.33 16.68 -8.64
C ALA A 78 -12.90 15.94 -9.83
N GLU A 79 -12.47 16.30 -11.04
CA GLU A 79 -12.90 15.69 -12.29
C GLU A 79 -13.02 14.19 -12.03
N GLU A 80 -14.16 13.59 -12.40
CA GLU A 80 -14.32 12.14 -12.32
C GLU A 80 -13.01 11.52 -12.79
N PRO A 81 -12.30 10.76 -11.93
CA PRO A 81 -10.94 10.33 -12.25
C PRO A 81 -10.99 9.69 -13.62
N GLU A 82 -10.26 10.29 -14.56
CA GLU A 82 -10.34 9.97 -15.98
C GLU A 82 -10.31 8.46 -16.11
N LEU A 83 -11.25 7.89 -16.90
CA LEU A 83 -11.33 6.46 -17.18
C LEU A 83 -10.07 6.07 -17.97
N ALA A 84 -8.92 6.10 -17.32
CA ALA A 84 -7.63 5.93 -17.92
C ALA A 84 -7.56 4.49 -18.40
N HIS A 85 -7.23 4.35 -19.68
CA HIS A 85 -6.81 3.05 -20.21
C HIS A 85 -5.72 2.47 -19.30
N PRO A 86 -5.68 1.13 -19.13
CA PRO A 86 -4.61 0.50 -18.37
C PRO A 86 -3.24 1.02 -18.82
N ALA A 87 -2.41 1.44 -17.87
CA ALA A 87 -1.11 2.04 -18.16
C ALA A 87 -0.04 0.96 -18.20
N GLU A 88 0.70 0.86 -19.30
CA GLU A 88 1.72 -0.17 -19.50
C GLU A 88 3.13 0.37 -19.23
N PHE A 89 3.90 -0.35 -18.41
CA PHE A 89 5.30 -0.06 -18.08
C PHE A 89 6.12 -1.34 -18.21
N GLY A 90 6.71 -1.54 -19.39
CA GLY A 90 7.47 -2.75 -19.69
C GLY A 90 6.60 -4.01 -19.51
N PRO A 91 6.95 -4.94 -18.61
CA PRO A 91 6.17 -6.15 -18.37
C PRO A 91 4.94 -5.93 -17.46
N PHE A 92 4.75 -4.71 -16.93
CA PHE A 92 3.70 -4.37 -15.98
C PHE A 92 2.55 -3.59 -16.62
N THR A 93 1.36 -3.80 -16.09
CA THR A 93 0.16 -3.05 -16.43
C THR A 93 -0.54 -2.58 -15.16
N LEU A 94 -0.82 -1.28 -15.06
CA LEU A 94 -1.54 -0.67 -13.95
C LEU A 94 -3.02 -0.53 -14.30
N PHE A 95 -3.87 -1.05 -13.42
CA PHE A 95 -5.32 -0.95 -13.50
C PHE A 95 -5.84 -0.11 -12.33
N ARG A 96 -6.13 1.17 -12.60
CA ARG A 96 -6.74 2.05 -11.61
C ARG A 96 -8.19 1.63 -11.40
N ARG A 97 -8.59 1.37 -10.14
CA ARG A 97 -9.98 1.04 -9.82
C ARG A 97 -10.87 2.27 -10.02
N ARG A 98 -12.13 2.05 -10.42
CA ARG A 98 -13.09 3.12 -10.74
C ARG A 98 -13.47 3.99 -9.54
N ASP A 99 -13.39 3.45 -8.33
CA ASP A 99 -13.62 4.19 -7.09
C ASP A 99 -12.42 5.07 -6.69
N GLY A 100 -11.34 5.05 -7.50
CA GLY A 100 -10.13 5.83 -7.30
C GLY A 100 -9.29 5.40 -6.11
N GLY A 101 -9.65 4.32 -5.41
CA GLY A 101 -9.04 3.95 -4.13
C GLY A 101 -7.72 3.23 -4.24
N ARG A 102 -7.62 2.23 -5.13
CA ARG A 102 -6.42 1.39 -5.29
C ARG A 102 -6.07 1.19 -6.76
N THR A 103 -4.81 0.90 -7.03
CA THR A 103 -4.33 0.56 -8.38
C THR A 103 -3.70 -0.82 -8.37
N ALA A 104 -4.28 -1.75 -9.14
CA ALA A 104 -3.71 -3.09 -9.27
C ALA A 104 -2.53 -3.07 -10.24
N VAL A 105 -1.42 -3.69 -9.85
CA VAL A 105 -0.22 -3.88 -10.66
C VAL A 105 -0.22 -5.33 -11.14
N ALA A 106 -0.39 -5.52 -12.45
CA ALA A 106 -0.38 -6.83 -13.06
C ALA A 106 0.88 -7.06 -13.88
N ARG A 107 1.34 -8.31 -13.91
CA ARG A 107 2.40 -8.79 -14.80
C ARG A 107 1.91 -10.05 -15.48
N LYS A 108 1.96 -10.08 -16.83
CA LYS A 108 1.48 -11.21 -17.64
C LYS A 108 0.04 -11.65 -17.27
N GLY A 109 -0.82 -10.69 -16.97
CA GLY A 109 -2.23 -10.94 -16.60
C GLY A 109 -2.47 -11.41 -15.16
N VAL A 110 -1.44 -11.47 -14.31
CA VAL A 110 -1.55 -11.82 -12.88
C VAL A 110 -1.32 -10.56 -12.05
N VAL A 111 -2.21 -10.25 -11.10
CA VAL A 111 -1.99 -9.16 -10.14
C VAL A 111 -0.90 -9.58 -9.16
N VAL A 112 0.22 -8.86 -9.19
CA VAL A 112 1.40 -9.14 -8.36
C VAL A 112 1.45 -8.25 -7.12
N ALA A 113 0.89 -7.05 -7.20
CA ALA A 113 0.82 -6.08 -6.11
C ALA A 113 -0.38 -5.12 -6.32
N GLU A 114 -0.74 -4.38 -5.27
CA GLU A 114 -1.60 -3.21 -5.39
C GLU A 114 -0.90 -1.99 -4.78
N LEU A 115 -1.09 -0.83 -5.41
CA LEU A 115 -0.76 0.47 -4.84
C LEU A 115 -1.94 0.95 -4.00
N LEU A 116 -1.67 1.20 -2.72
CA LEU A 116 -2.62 1.70 -1.74
C LEU A 116 -2.20 3.09 -1.25
N ASP A 117 -3.19 3.83 -0.75
CA ASP A 117 -2.93 4.99 0.10
C ASP A 117 -2.15 4.56 1.37
N PRO A 118 -1.16 5.34 1.84
CA PRO A 118 -0.36 4.98 3.01
C PRO A 118 -1.17 4.77 4.29
N ASP A 119 -2.22 5.58 4.52
CA ASP A 119 -3.05 5.46 5.71
C ASP A 119 -3.93 4.22 5.63
N GLU A 120 -4.46 3.91 4.44
CA GLU A 120 -5.19 2.66 4.19
C GLU A 120 -4.30 1.42 4.43
N ALA A 121 -3.08 1.42 3.88
CA ALA A 121 -2.14 0.32 4.04
C ALA A 121 -1.77 0.10 5.51
N TYR A 122 -1.47 1.19 6.24
CA TYR A 122 -1.18 1.13 7.67
C TYR A 122 -2.37 0.60 8.47
N TRP A 123 -3.58 1.09 8.21
CA TRP A 123 -4.79 0.64 8.89
C TRP A 123 -5.09 -0.84 8.64
N LEU A 124 -4.93 -1.32 7.40
CA LEU A 124 -5.14 -2.73 7.06
C LEU A 124 -4.14 -3.62 7.81
N GLN A 125 -2.86 -3.24 7.80
CA GLN A 125 -1.81 -3.97 8.49
C GLN A 125 -2.08 -4.07 10.00
N GLU A 126 -2.40 -2.95 10.65
CA GLU A 126 -2.66 -2.91 12.09
C GLU A 126 -3.96 -3.60 12.47
N SER A 127 -5.04 -3.42 11.68
CA SER A 127 -6.31 -4.10 11.90
C SER A 127 -6.17 -5.62 11.78
N ALA A 128 -5.49 -6.10 10.74
CA ALA A 128 -5.21 -7.52 10.54
C ALA A 128 -4.40 -8.10 11.71
N ARG A 129 -3.38 -7.36 12.16
CA ARG A 129 -2.56 -7.75 13.32
C ARG A 129 -3.38 -7.83 14.60
N ASN A 130 -4.20 -6.83 14.88
CA ASN A 130 -5.01 -6.76 16.09
C ASN A 130 -6.07 -7.87 16.14
N VAL A 131 -6.76 -8.12 15.03
CA VAL A 131 -7.74 -9.20 14.94
C VAL A 131 -7.05 -10.56 15.13
N ARG A 132 -5.91 -10.80 14.47
CA ARG A 132 -5.16 -12.04 14.64
C ARG A 132 -4.70 -12.27 16.07
N GLN A 133 -4.30 -11.23 16.80
CA GLN A 133 -3.99 -11.33 18.23
C GLN A 133 -5.22 -11.70 19.08
N GLY A 134 -6.42 -11.28 18.67
CA GLY A 134 -7.67 -11.67 19.33
C GLY A 134 -7.97 -13.17 19.29
N PHE A 135 -7.42 -13.89 18.30
CA PHE A 135 -7.53 -15.34 18.18
C PHE A 135 -6.40 -16.12 18.87
N MET A 136 -5.42 -15.44 19.47
CA MET A 136 -4.35 -16.09 20.24
C MET A 136 -4.84 -16.45 21.64
N ASP A 137 -4.33 -17.56 22.19
CA ASP A 137 -4.54 -17.85 23.62
C ASP A 137 -4.02 -16.69 24.48
N PRO A 138 -4.65 -16.34 25.61
CA PRO A 138 -4.27 -15.19 26.43
C PRO A 138 -2.78 -15.17 26.82
N LYS A 139 -2.18 -16.36 27.01
CA LYS A 139 -0.75 -16.53 27.31
C LYS A 139 0.15 -16.21 26.11
N GLN A 140 -0.30 -16.53 24.91
CA GLN A 140 0.41 -16.20 23.66
C GLN A 140 0.28 -14.71 23.34
N LYS A 141 -0.90 -14.12 23.56
CA LYS A 141 -1.13 -12.69 23.41
C LYS A 141 -0.19 -11.87 24.30
N ALA A 142 -0.10 -12.20 25.59
CA ALA A 142 0.80 -11.50 26.52
C ALA A 142 2.28 -11.62 26.12
N ALA A 143 2.72 -12.80 25.66
CA ALA A 143 4.08 -12.99 25.18
C ALA A 143 4.37 -12.19 23.90
N PHE A 144 3.38 -12.03 23.03
CA PHE A 144 3.49 -11.21 21.83
C PHE A 144 3.56 -9.71 22.16
N GLU A 145 2.70 -9.21 23.05
CA GLU A 145 2.75 -7.82 23.53
C GLU A 145 4.10 -7.49 24.19
N GLU A 146 4.63 -8.39 25.02
CA GLU A 146 5.94 -8.23 25.65
C GLU A 146 7.09 -8.25 24.64
N PHE A 147 7.01 -9.08 23.60
CA PHE A 147 7.97 -9.09 22.50
C PHE A 147 7.96 -7.76 21.72
N LEU A 148 6.77 -7.22 21.44
CA LEU A 148 6.61 -5.95 20.73
C LEU A 148 7.12 -4.77 21.55
N ALA A 149 6.83 -4.73 22.85
CA ALA A 149 7.32 -3.69 23.76
C ALA A 149 8.86 -3.64 23.79
N ARG A 150 9.53 -4.81 23.69
CA ARG A 150 10.99 -4.90 23.61
C ARG A 150 11.55 -4.44 22.26
N GLN A 151 10.80 -4.55 21.16
CA GLN A 151 11.24 -4.07 19.86
C GLN A 151 11.12 -2.55 19.75
N ALA A 152 10.05 -1.95 20.27
CA ALA A 152 9.89 -0.49 20.30
C ALA A 152 11.04 0.21 21.06
N SER A 153 11.58 -0.41 22.11
CA SER A 153 12.74 0.13 22.84
C SER A 153 14.07 0.05 22.09
N VAL A 154 14.14 -0.69 20.99
CA VAL A 154 15.35 -0.85 20.17
C VAL A 154 15.41 0.19 19.04
N ASP A 155 14.26 0.66 18.54
CA ASP A 155 14.16 1.70 17.50
C ASP A 155 14.34 3.15 18.04
N GLU A 156 14.43 3.36 19.37
CA GLU A 156 14.70 4.67 19.99
C GLU A 156 16.21 4.94 20.25
N ARG A 157 17.13 4.28 19.53
CA ARG A 157 18.58 4.44 19.74
C ARG A 157 19.39 4.86 18.52
#